data_AF-A0A938QTZ5-F1
#
_entry.id   AF-A0A938QTZ5-F1
#
_cell.length_a   1.000
_cell.length_b   1.000
_cell.length_c   1.000
_cell.angle_alpha   90.00
_cell.angle_beta   90.00
_cell.angle_gamma   90.00
#
_symmetry.space_group_name_H-M   'P 1'
#
loop_
_entity.id
_entity.type
_entity.pdbx_description
1 polymer ?
#
loop_
_entity_poly.entity_id
_entity_poly.type
_entity_poly.pdbx_seq_one_letter_code
_entity_poly.pdbx_strand_id
1 'polypeptide(L)'
;MSGDRPPEIPRLPVAPLSLSGTALDARAPRELAVDDVDSATLAALVRLRHGLEQHHGWLLLGLIVLAMASVVGLGLSIESRLAIGAYAAAVALGAVGLGFVADRVGYGLFLRRARDAGLSERASAQLFRSAGNAGHWIDVLRACGHAPDDDEVAAFIRGR
;
A
#
# COMPACT_ATOMS: atom_id res chain seq x y z
N MET A 1 -9.84 50.09 -50.49
CA MET A 1 -9.83 49.35 -49.20
C MET A 1 -9.22 47.98 -49.49
N SER A 2 -7.90 47.85 -49.32
CA SER A 2 -7.15 46.62 -49.57
C SER A 2 -7.35 45.66 -48.40
N GLY A 3 -7.86 44.46 -48.70
CA GLY A 3 -7.97 43.37 -47.74
C GLY A 3 -6.61 42.71 -47.55
N ASP A 4 -6.12 42.77 -46.31
CA ASP A 4 -4.91 42.11 -45.84
C ASP A 4 -5.25 40.65 -45.53
N ARG A 5 -4.91 39.73 -46.43
CA ARG A 5 -5.02 38.27 -46.15
C ARG A 5 -3.64 37.76 -45.75
N PRO A 6 -3.49 37.15 -44.57
CA PRO A 6 -2.21 36.55 -44.18
C PRO A 6 -1.89 35.33 -45.07
N PRO A 7 -0.60 35.07 -45.36
CA PRO A 7 -0.20 33.98 -46.24
C PRO A 7 -0.46 32.60 -45.62
N GLU A 8 -1.04 31.70 -46.41
CA GLU A 8 -1.20 30.28 -46.06
C GLU A 8 0.17 29.58 -46.03
N ILE A 9 0.55 29.09 -44.85
CA ILE A 9 1.76 28.27 -44.67
C ILE A 9 1.42 26.81 -45.00
N PRO A 10 2.06 26.17 -46.00
CA PRO A 10 1.84 24.76 -46.29
C PRO A 10 2.31 23.88 -45.12
N ARG A 11 1.40 23.13 -44.51
CA ARG A 11 1.74 22.17 -43.46
C ARG A 11 2.32 20.91 -44.10
N LEU A 12 3.61 20.67 -43.86
CA LEU A 12 4.25 19.40 -44.19
C LEU A 12 3.67 18.25 -43.34
N PRO A 13 3.46 17.05 -43.92
CA PRO A 13 2.97 15.91 -43.18
C PRO A 13 4.06 15.41 -42.22
N VAL A 14 3.90 15.70 -40.93
CA VAL A 14 4.67 15.04 -39.86
C VAL A 14 4.18 13.60 -39.80
N ALA A 15 4.95 12.68 -40.38
CA ALA A 15 4.76 11.26 -40.18
C ALA A 15 4.83 10.98 -38.67
N PRO A 16 3.83 10.35 -38.04
CA PRO A 16 4.01 9.85 -36.69
C PRO A 16 5.14 8.83 -36.76
N LEU A 17 6.20 9.07 -36.00
CA LEU A 17 7.17 8.04 -35.66
C LEU A 17 6.40 7.00 -34.84
N SER A 18 5.75 6.08 -35.55
CA SER A 18 5.22 4.85 -34.99
C SER A 18 6.41 4.14 -34.37
N LEU A 19 6.55 4.30 -33.05
CA LEU A 19 7.42 3.49 -32.23
C LEU A 19 6.94 2.05 -32.41
N SER A 20 7.62 1.33 -33.31
CA SER A 20 7.58 -0.11 -33.43
C SER A 20 8.12 -0.73 -32.14
N GLY A 21 7.27 -0.74 -31.12
CA GLY A 21 7.50 -1.32 -29.81
C GLY A 21 6.44 -2.34 -29.42
N THR A 22 5.60 -2.79 -30.36
CA THR A 22 4.46 -3.70 -30.12
C THR A 22 4.70 -5.09 -30.69
N ALA A 23 5.83 -5.70 -30.35
CA ALA A 23 6.08 -7.11 -30.68
C ALA A 23 6.64 -7.91 -29.49
N LEU A 24 6.37 -7.46 -28.26
CA LEU A 24 6.72 -8.18 -27.03
C LEU A 24 5.57 -8.26 -26.01
N ASP A 25 4.32 -7.98 -26.42
CA ASP A 25 3.14 -8.06 -25.54
C ASP A 25 2.38 -9.40 -25.63
N ALA A 26 2.86 -10.37 -26.42
CA ALA A 26 2.13 -11.61 -26.68
C ALA A 26 2.15 -12.65 -25.53
N ARG A 27 2.73 -12.32 -24.37
CA ARG A 27 2.74 -13.19 -23.17
C ARG A 27 2.72 -12.42 -21.84
N ALA A 28 2.18 -11.21 -21.81
CA ALA A 28 1.80 -10.64 -20.52
C ALA A 28 0.69 -11.53 -19.94
N PRO A 29 0.84 -12.10 -18.73
CA PRO A 29 -0.27 -12.80 -18.08
C PRO A 29 -1.44 -11.84 -18.02
N ARG A 30 -2.62 -12.30 -18.43
CA ARG A 30 -3.84 -11.49 -18.50
C ARG A 30 -4.08 -10.89 -17.12
N GLU A 31 -3.73 -9.62 -16.97
CA GLU A 31 -3.83 -8.91 -15.71
C GLU A 31 -5.31 -8.81 -15.33
N LEU A 32 -5.70 -9.46 -14.24
CA LEU A 32 -7.08 -9.52 -13.80
C LEU A 32 -7.48 -8.20 -13.11
N ALA A 33 -8.69 -7.73 -13.43
CA ALA A 33 -9.33 -6.68 -12.65
C ALA A 33 -9.79 -7.24 -11.30
N VAL A 34 -10.05 -6.37 -10.33
CA VAL A 34 -10.55 -6.76 -8.99
C VAL A 34 -11.86 -7.56 -9.10
N ASP A 35 -12.68 -7.26 -10.11
CA ASP A 35 -13.97 -7.92 -10.36
C ASP A 35 -13.83 -9.37 -10.86
N ASP A 36 -12.71 -9.71 -11.48
CA ASP A 36 -12.48 -11.03 -12.10
C ASP A 36 -11.77 -12.03 -11.16
N VAL A 37 -11.37 -11.57 -9.97
CA VAL A 37 -10.69 -12.41 -8.96
C VAL A 37 -11.72 -13.14 -8.11
N ASP A 38 -11.45 -14.41 -7.83
CA ASP A 38 -12.26 -15.25 -6.97
C ASP A 38 -12.48 -14.65 -5.57
N SER A 39 -13.70 -14.78 -5.04
CA SER A 39 -14.12 -14.16 -3.77
C SER A 39 -13.24 -14.61 -2.61
N ALA A 40 -12.89 -15.89 -2.54
CA ALA A 40 -12.05 -16.43 -1.47
C ALA A 40 -10.63 -15.86 -1.49
N THR A 41 -10.06 -15.68 -2.69
CA THR A 41 -8.74 -15.06 -2.86
C THR A 41 -8.74 -13.60 -2.44
N LEU A 42 -9.80 -12.86 -2.80
CA LEU A 42 -9.96 -11.47 -2.44
C LEU A 42 -10.16 -11.29 -0.93
N ALA A 43 -11.02 -12.10 -0.31
CA ALA A 43 -11.22 -12.14 1.13
C ALA A 43 -9.91 -12.48 1.88
N ALA A 44 -9.12 -13.44 1.37
CA ALA A 44 -7.82 -13.78 1.94
C ALA A 44 -6.83 -12.60 1.89
N LEU A 45 -6.80 -11.83 0.80
CA LEU A 45 -5.96 -10.64 0.67
C LEU A 45 -6.40 -9.51 1.62
N VAL A 46 -7.71 -9.31 1.78
CA VAL A 46 -8.27 -8.35 2.74
C VAL A 46 -7.92 -8.75 4.17
N ARG A 47 -8.12 -10.02 4.54
CA ARG A 47 -7.76 -10.55 5.86
C ARG A 47 -6.25 -10.49 6.12
N LEU A 48 -5.42 -10.76 5.11
CA LEU A 48 -3.96 -10.62 5.19
C LEU A 48 -3.57 -9.19 5.52
N ARG A 49 -4.11 -8.21 4.78
CA ARG A 49 -3.86 -6.78 5.04
C ARG A 49 -4.32 -6.40 6.45
N HIS A 50 -5.51 -6.82 6.85
CA HIS A 50 -6.05 -6.53 8.18
C HIS A 50 -5.15 -7.10 9.30
N GLY A 51 -4.65 -8.33 9.13
CA GLY A 51 -3.67 -8.92 10.06
C GLY A 51 -2.37 -8.10 10.12
N LEU A 52 -1.87 -7.64 8.96
CA LEU A 52 -0.69 -6.77 8.92
C LEU A 52 -0.91 -5.44 9.67
N GLU A 53 -2.07 -4.80 9.52
CA GLU A 53 -2.42 -3.57 10.23
C GLU A 53 -2.52 -3.79 11.75
N GLN A 54 -3.14 -4.89 12.20
CA GLN A 54 -3.19 -5.24 13.61
C GLN A 54 -1.79 -5.45 14.21
N HIS A 55 -0.94 -6.22 13.52
CA HIS A 55 0.43 -6.44 13.97
C HIS A 55 1.28 -5.17 13.94
N HIS A 56 1.04 -4.26 13.00
CA HIS A 56 1.74 -2.98 12.91
C HIS A 56 1.47 -2.11 14.15
N GLY A 57 0.22 -2.05 14.62
CA GLY A 57 -0.12 -1.33 15.85
C GLY A 57 0.61 -1.87 17.07
N TRP A 58 0.65 -3.20 17.23
CA TRP A 58 1.37 -3.85 18.32
C TRP A 58 2.89 -3.67 18.24
N LEU A 59 3.45 -3.72 17.02
CA LEU A 59 4.88 -3.53 16.79
C LEU A 59 5.31 -2.10 17.13
N LEU A 60 4.55 -1.09 16.69
CA LEU A 60 4.82 0.31 17.04
C LEU A 60 4.72 0.54 18.55
N LEU A 61 3.70 -0.02 19.21
CA LEU A 61 3.56 0.06 20.65
C LEU A 61 4.75 -0.59 21.37
N GLY A 62 5.17 -1.78 20.93
CA GLY A 62 6.34 -2.47 21.46
C GLY A 62 7.63 -1.67 21.30
N LEU A 63 7.84 -1.04 20.15
CA LEU A 63 8.99 -0.16 19.91
C LEU A 63 8.97 1.08 20.81
N ILE A 64 7.81 1.70 21.03
CA ILE A 64 7.67 2.84 21.94
C ILE A 64 7.99 2.44 23.38
N VAL A 65 7.42 1.33 23.85
CA VAL A 65 7.67 0.81 25.20
C VAL A 65 9.15 0.48 25.39
N LEU A 66 9.76 -0.20 24.42
CA LEU A 66 11.19 -0.52 24.44
C LEU A 66 12.06 0.74 24.44
N ALA A 67 11.71 1.74 23.63
CA ALA A 67 12.40 3.03 23.58
C ALA A 67 12.31 3.80 24.90
N MET A 68 11.14 3.81 25.54
CA MET A 68 10.99 4.43 26.86
C MET A 68 11.78 3.68 27.93
N ALA A 69 11.70 2.34 27.92
CA ALA A 69 12.45 1.50 28.86
C ALA A 69 13.97 1.70 28.71
N SER A 70 14.46 1.82 27.48
CA SER A 70 15.89 2.05 27.22
C SER A 70 16.33 3.44 27.67
N VAL A 71 15.55 4.49 27.39
CA VAL A 71 15.85 5.87 27.84
C VAL A 71 15.83 5.97 29.36
N VAL A 72 14.84 5.36 30.04
CA VAL A 72 14.77 5.35 31.51
C VAL A 72 15.94 4.57 32.12
N GLY A 73 16.23 3.37 31.60
CA GLY A 73 17.36 2.57 32.08
C GLY A 73 18.71 3.27 31.89
N LEU A 74 18.88 3.99 30.79
CA LEU A 74 20.09 4.75 30.52
C LEU A 74 20.18 6.03 31.38
N GLY A 75 19.04 6.69 31.62
CA GLY A 75 18.97 7.88 32.47
C GLY A 75 19.30 7.60 33.95
N LEU A 76 19.13 6.36 34.40
CA LEU A 76 19.56 5.91 35.73
C LEU A 76 21.06 5.59 35.80
N SER A 77 21.73 5.34 34.68
CA SER A 77 23.13 4.92 34.62
C SER A 77 24.10 6.01 34.17
N ILE A 78 23.61 7.08 33.52
CA ILE A 78 24.44 8.16 32.97
C ILE A 78 24.10 9.49 33.62
N GLU A 79 25.11 10.18 34.17
CA GLU A 79 24.93 11.51 34.79
C GLU A 79 24.86 12.66 33.75
N SER A 80 25.37 12.43 32.55
CA SER A 80 25.41 13.43 31.47
C SER A 80 24.06 13.61 30.77
N ARG A 81 23.41 14.75 31.02
CA ARG A 81 22.14 15.13 30.36
C ARG A 81 22.24 15.19 28.83
N LEU A 82 23.39 15.59 28.30
CA LEU A 82 23.63 15.65 26.85
C LEU A 82 23.68 14.25 26.22
N ALA A 83 24.29 13.28 26.91
CA ALA A 83 24.35 11.90 26.44
C ALA A 83 22.96 11.25 26.39
N ILE A 84 22.12 11.51 27.39
CA ILE A 84 20.72 11.05 27.41
C ILE A 84 19.93 11.65 26.24
N GLY A 85 20.10 12.95 25.97
CA GLY A 85 19.44 13.62 24.84
C GLY A 85 19.85 13.04 23.48
N ALA A 86 21.15 12.84 23.26
CA ALA A 86 21.67 12.23 22.03
C ALA A 86 21.16 10.80 21.85
N TYR A 87 21.12 10.02 22.93
CA TYR A 87 20.60 8.66 22.91
C TYR A 87 19.10 8.61 22.60
N ALA A 88 18.30 9.45 23.25
CA ALA A 88 16.86 9.54 22.99
C ALA A 88 16.57 9.87 21.51
N ALA A 89 17.35 10.80 20.92
CA ALA A 89 17.24 11.12 19.50
C ALA A 89 17.60 9.92 18.60
N ALA A 90 18.68 9.19 18.93
CA ALA A 90 19.08 7.99 18.19
C ALA A 90 18.03 6.88 18.26
N VAL A 91 17.44 6.65 19.44
CA VAL A 91 16.37 5.66 19.63
C VAL A 91 15.12 6.07 18.86
N ALA A 92 14.74 7.35 18.89
CA ALA A 92 13.59 7.84 18.12
C ALA A 92 13.78 7.63 16.61
N LEU A 93 14.96 7.99 16.07
CA LEU A 93 15.30 7.75 14.67
C LEU A 93 15.30 6.26 14.32
N GLY A 94 15.85 5.41 15.19
CA GLY A 94 15.85 3.96 15.04
C GLY A 94 14.43 3.38 14.99
N ALA A 95 13.55 3.82 15.90
CA ALA A 95 12.16 3.38 15.95
C ALA A 95 11.38 3.80 14.69
N VAL A 96 11.56 5.03 14.22
CA VAL A 96 10.95 5.51 12.96
C VAL A 96 11.47 4.70 11.77
N GLY A 97 12.77 4.46 11.69
CA GLY A 97 13.39 3.65 10.63
C GLY A 97 12.84 2.22 10.62
N LEU A 98 12.74 1.58 11.79
CA LEU A 98 12.14 0.26 11.95
C LEU A 98 10.67 0.22 11.53
N GLY A 99 9.88 1.24 11.90
CA GLY A 99 8.48 1.36 11.48
C GLY A 99 8.34 1.42 9.95
N PHE A 100 9.20 2.21 9.29
CA PHE A 100 9.20 2.30 7.83
C PHE A 100 9.60 0.98 7.15
N VAL A 101 10.61 0.29 7.69
CA VAL A 101 11.01 -1.03 7.15
C VAL A 101 9.89 -2.06 7.32
N ALA A 102 9.22 -2.08 8.48
CA ALA A 102 8.11 -2.99 8.74
C ALA A 102 6.95 -2.74 7.76
N ASP A 103 6.60 -1.47 7.50
CA ASP A 103 5.59 -1.09 6.51
C ASP A 103 5.98 -1.56 5.09
N ARG A 104 7.23 -1.32 4.68
CA ARG A 104 7.72 -1.76 3.36
C ARG A 104 7.71 -3.27 3.19
N VAL A 105 8.05 -4.03 4.24
CA VAL A 105 8.00 -5.50 4.21
C VAL A 105 6.55 -5.98 4.14
N GLY A 106 5.64 -5.41 4.94
CA GLY A 106 4.22 -5.75 4.91
C GLY A 106 3.59 -5.49 3.54
N TYR A 107 3.84 -4.31 2.96
CA TYR A 107 3.39 -3.97 1.62
C TYR A 107 3.98 -4.89 0.54
N GLY A 108 5.28 -5.21 0.65
CA GLY A 108 5.95 -6.13 -0.27
C GLY A 108 5.35 -7.54 -0.22
N LEU A 109 5.02 -8.06 0.96
CA LEU A 109 4.37 -9.36 1.13
C LEU A 109 2.95 -9.37 0.53
N PHE A 110 2.18 -8.31 0.77
CA PHE A 110 0.86 -8.14 0.17
C PHE A 110 0.93 -8.13 -1.37
N LEU A 111 1.84 -7.34 -1.94
CA LEU A 111 2.02 -7.25 -3.40
C LEU A 111 2.45 -8.58 -4.01
N ARG A 112 3.35 -9.32 -3.35
CA ARG A 112 3.74 -10.66 -3.82
C ARG A 112 2.52 -11.57 -3.90
N ARG A 113 1.72 -11.62 -2.82
CA ARG A 113 0.51 -12.46 -2.77
C ARG A 113 -0.55 -12.03 -3.79
N ALA A 114 -0.70 -10.73 -4.02
CA ALA A 114 -1.62 -10.21 -5.03
C ALA A 114 -1.17 -10.55 -6.46
N ARG A 115 0.13 -10.49 -6.74
CA ARG A 115 0.70 -10.92 -8.03
C ARG A 115 0.59 -12.43 -8.25
N ASP A 116 0.78 -13.23 -7.20
CA ASP A 116 0.56 -14.68 -7.26
C ASP A 116 -0.91 -15.02 -7.61
N ALA A 117 -1.84 -14.15 -7.23
CA ALA A 117 -3.26 -14.23 -7.61
C ALA A 117 -3.57 -13.62 -8.99
N GLY A 118 -2.57 -13.12 -9.74
CA GLY A 118 -2.74 -12.57 -11.09
C GLY A 118 -3.35 -11.16 -11.16
N LEU A 119 -3.40 -10.43 -10.04
CA LEU A 119 -3.92 -9.06 -10.01
C LEU A 119 -2.97 -8.10 -10.75
N SER A 120 -3.56 -7.19 -11.53
CA SER A 120 -2.82 -6.04 -12.07
C SER A 120 -2.23 -5.18 -10.95
N GLU A 121 -1.18 -4.41 -11.25
CA GLU A 121 -0.60 -3.47 -10.29
C GLU A 121 -1.63 -2.40 -9.85
N ARG A 122 -2.48 -1.94 -10.78
CA ARG A 122 -3.56 -0.99 -10.50
C ARG A 122 -4.63 -1.60 -9.60
N ALA A 123 -5.06 -2.83 -9.88
CA ALA A 123 -6.02 -3.57 -9.06
C ALA A 123 -5.47 -3.83 -7.65
N SER A 124 -4.19 -4.21 -7.55
CA SER A 124 -3.51 -4.40 -6.27
C SER A 124 -3.46 -3.12 -5.44
N ALA A 125 -3.16 -1.98 -6.07
CA ALA A 125 -3.14 -0.68 -5.39
C ALA A 125 -4.53 -0.18 -4.99
N GLN A 126 -5.58 -0.54 -5.74
CA GLN A 126 -6.98 -0.25 -5.41
C GLN A 126 -7.53 -1.19 -4.34
N LEU A 127 -7.06 -2.45 -4.30
CA LEU A 127 -7.41 -3.45 -3.29
C LEU A 127 -6.72 -3.17 -1.95
N PHE A 128 -5.42 -2.84 -1.97
CA PHE A 128 -4.84 -1.99 -0.94
C PHE A 128 -5.65 -0.67 -0.91
N ARG A 129 -5.60 0.29 0.01
CA ARG A 129 -6.64 1.36 0.11
C ARG A 129 -8.05 0.82 0.44
N SER A 130 -8.78 0.15 -0.46
CA SER A 130 -10.16 -0.32 -0.19
C SER A 130 -10.21 -1.33 0.96
N ALA A 131 -9.25 -2.26 1.02
CA ALA A 131 -9.15 -3.21 2.11
C ALA A 131 -8.86 -2.56 3.48
N GLY A 132 -8.33 -1.33 3.50
CA GLY A 132 -8.19 -0.56 4.75
C GLY A 132 -9.54 -0.17 5.33
N ASN A 133 -10.48 0.22 4.47
CA ASN A 133 -11.86 0.50 4.87
C ASN A 133 -12.63 -0.79 5.20
N ALA A 134 -12.37 -1.87 4.46
CA ALA A 134 -13.01 -3.16 4.70
C ALA A 134 -12.61 -3.77 6.05
N GLY A 135 -11.38 -3.56 6.53
CA GLY A 135 -10.95 -4.01 7.85
C GLY A 135 -11.84 -3.45 8.97
N HIS A 136 -12.11 -2.15 8.94
CA HIS A 136 -13.01 -1.52 9.91
C HIS A 136 -14.43 -2.08 9.85
N TRP A 137 -14.97 -2.28 8.64
CA TRP A 137 -16.28 -2.88 8.45
C TRP A 137 -16.36 -4.32 8.97
N ILE A 138 -15.33 -5.15 8.73
CA ILE A 138 -15.25 -6.52 9.26
C ILE A 138 -15.28 -6.52 10.79
N ASP A 139 -14.55 -5.60 11.43
CA ASP A 139 -14.52 -5.49 12.89
C ASP A 139 -15.87 -5.08 13.46
N VAL A 140 -16.59 -4.15 12.81
CA VAL A 140 -17.94 -3.75 13.22
C VAL A 140 -18.90 -4.93 13.13
N LEU A 141 -18.90 -5.68 12.02
CA LEU A 141 -19.74 -6.85 11.88
C LEU A 141 -19.44 -7.92 12.93
N ARG A 142 -18.16 -8.18 13.19
CA ARG A 142 -17.74 -9.12 14.22
C ARG A 142 -18.18 -8.66 15.61
N ALA A 143 -18.12 -7.37 15.91
CA ALA A 143 -18.62 -6.81 17.17
C ALA A 143 -20.14 -6.95 17.31
N CYS A 144 -20.88 -6.94 16.19
CA CYS A 144 -22.31 -7.27 16.15
C CYS A 144 -22.61 -8.78 16.19
N GLY A 145 -21.59 -9.63 16.29
CA GLY A 145 -21.73 -11.09 16.34
C GLY A 145 -21.87 -11.78 14.97
N HIS A 146 -21.65 -11.06 13.87
CA HIS A 146 -21.69 -11.60 12.51
C HIS A 146 -20.28 -11.62 11.91
N ALA A 147 -19.72 -12.80 11.68
CA ALA A 147 -18.44 -12.90 10.97
C ALA A 147 -18.73 -12.90 9.45
N PRO A 148 -18.25 -11.88 8.69
CA PRO A 148 -18.57 -11.77 7.29
C PRO A 148 -17.94 -12.90 6.47
N ASP A 149 -18.74 -13.48 5.58
CA ASP A 149 -18.31 -14.53 4.67
C ASP A 149 -17.44 -13.95 3.52
N ASP A 150 -16.70 -14.83 2.84
CA ASP A 150 -15.78 -14.44 1.76
C ASP A 150 -16.51 -13.71 0.62
N ASP A 151 -17.74 -14.11 0.32
CA ASP A 151 -18.58 -13.45 -0.70
C ASP A 151 -19.08 -12.07 -0.26
N GLU A 152 -19.39 -11.88 1.03
CA GLU A 152 -19.81 -10.59 1.57
C GLU A 152 -18.65 -9.59 1.56
N VAL A 153 -17.45 -10.05 1.93
CA VAL A 153 -16.21 -9.26 1.85
C VAL A 153 -15.93 -8.88 0.39
N ALA A 154 -16.12 -9.81 -0.54
CA ALA A 154 -15.89 -9.55 -1.95
C ALA A 154 -16.91 -8.57 -2.55
N ALA A 155 -18.18 -8.66 -2.18
CA ALA A 155 -19.22 -7.72 -2.58
C ALA A 155 -18.89 -6.29 -2.11
N PHE A 156 -18.50 -6.13 -0.84
CA PHE A 156 -18.12 -4.85 -0.27
C PHE A 156 -16.97 -4.18 -1.03
N ILE A 157 -15.91 -4.93 -1.36
CA ILE A 157 -14.75 -4.40 -2.08
C ILE A 157 -15.09 -4.03 -3.52
N ARG A 158 -15.96 -4.80 -4.19
CA ARG A 158 -16.44 -4.50 -5.55
C ARG A 158 -17.46 -3.35 -5.56
N GLY A 159 -17.88 -2.85 -4.40
CA GLY A 159 -18.85 -1.76 -4.26
C GLY A 159 -20.28 -2.17 -4.63
N ARG A 160 -20.63 -3.44 -4.38
CA ARG A 160 -21.99 -3.98 -4.58
C ARG A 160 -22.72 -4.15 -3.26
#